data_AF-A0A520A0K7-F1
#
_entry.id   AF-A0A520A0K7-F1
#
_cell.length_a   1.000
_cell.length_b   1.000
_cell.length_c   1.000
_cell.angle_alpha   90.00
_cell.angle_beta   90.00
_cell.angle_gamma   90.00
#
_symmetry.space_group_name_H-M   'P 1'
#
loop_
_entity.id
_entity.type
_entity.pdbx_description
1 polymer ?
#
loop_
_entity_poly.entity_id
_entity_poly.type
_entity_poly.pdbx_seq_one_letter_code
_entity_poly.pdbx_strand_id
1 'polypeptide(L)'
;GILILTLNSKNAPELKVSRSYQEMFEHYDKASAKDKKLKEAVQFVKQKLDSAKWFIDAIKQRQQTLLKTMNAIMHYQYEYFLTADERKMRPMILKDIADKIDMDISTVSRVANSKYVQTEFGTFLLKSFFSEAIQTENGEEVSNKEVKKILEDCIGNEDKRKPLADEKLTEILKERGYNIARRTVAKYREQMNIPVARLRKEL
;
A
#
# COMPACT_ATOMS: atom_id res chain seq x y z
N GLY A 1 18.65 7.15 -13.42
CA GLY A 1 19.17 5.91 -12.80
C GLY A 1 18.27 4.75 -13.16
N ILE A 2 18.71 3.52 -12.93
CA ILE A 2 17.91 2.31 -13.11
C ILE A 2 17.56 1.79 -11.72
N LEU A 3 16.28 1.57 -11.43
CA LEU A 3 15.83 0.97 -10.18
C LEU A 3 15.56 -0.52 -10.39
N ILE A 4 16.14 -1.36 -9.54
CA ILE A 4 15.98 -2.82 -9.59
C ILE A 4 15.40 -3.28 -8.25
N LEU A 5 14.24 -3.94 -8.29
CA LEU A 5 13.61 -4.54 -7.13
C LEU A 5 13.93 -6.03 -7.05
N THR A 6 14.43 -6.48 -5.91
CA THR A 6 14.65 -7.90 -5.61
C THR A 6 14.00 -8.29 -4.29
N LEU A 7 13.43 -9.49 -4.23
CA LEU A 7 12.96 -10.07 -2.97
C LEU A 7 14.16 -10.67 -2.22
N ASN A 8 14.20 -10.49 -0.90
CA ASN A 8 15.19 -11.19 -0.08
C ASN A 8 14.77 -12.67 0.09
N SER A 9 15.28 -13.53 -0.78
CA SER A 9 15.00 -14.98 -0.79
C SER A 9 15.86 -15.78 0.19
N LYS A 10 16.80 -15.15 0.92
CA LYS A 10 17.80 -15.86 1.74
C LYS A 10 17.19 -16.77 2.82
N ASN A 11 15.95 -16.50 3.24
CA ASN A 11 15.31 -17.22 4.33
C ASN A 11 14.13 -18.12 3.90
N ALA A 12 13.86 -18.26 2.60
CA ALA A 12 12.73 -19.07 2.10
C ALA A 12 13.25 -20.15 1.15
N PRO A 13 13.33 -21.43 1.57
CA PRO A 13 13.71 -22.52 0.69
C PRO A 13 12.69 -22.69 -0.44
N GLU A 14 13.15 -23.18 -1.59
CA GLU A 14 12.26 -23.52 -2.71
C GLU A 14 11.37 -24.70 -2.28
N LEU A 15 10.07 -24.45 -2.11
CA LEU A 15 9.13 -25.47 -1.65
C LEU A 15 8.71 -26.37 -2.81
N LYS A 16 8.85 -27.68 -2.62
CA LYS A 16 8.46 -28.72 -3.58
C LYS A 16 7.60 -29.77 -2.89
N VAL A 17 6.72 -30.41 -3.65
CA VAL A 17 5.93 -31.54 -3.18
C VAL A 17 6.87 -32.74 -3.00
N SER A 18 6.67 -33.53 -1.94
CA SER A 18 7.49 -34.72 -1.69
C SER A 18 7.29 -35.77 -2.80
N ARG A 19 8.41 -36.20 -3.41
CA ARG A 19 8.43 -37.23 -4.44
C ARG A 19 7.87 -38.57 -3.97
N SER A 20 8.12 -38.95 -2.70
CA SER A 20 7.62 -40.20 -2.13
C SER A 20 6.09 -40.28 -2.09
N TYR A 21 5.41 -39.15 -1.84
CA TYR A 21 3.95 -39.09 -1.85
C TYR A 21 3.39 -39.10 -3.28
N GLN A 22 4.12 -38.53 -4.26
CA GLN A 22 3.74 -38.61 -5.68
C GLN A 22 3.82 -40.06 -6.18
N GLU A 23 4.93 -40.74 -5.89
CA GLU A 23 5.13 -42.15 -6.26
C GLU A 23 4.07 -43.04 -5.58
N MET A 24 3.79 -42.82 -4.29
CA MET A 24 2.74 -43.52 -3.55
C MET A 24 1.35 -43.34 -4.20
N PHE A 25 1.02 -42.12 -4.63
CA PHE A 25 -0.23 -41.86 -5.35
C PHE A 25 -0.29 -42.59 -6.69
N GLU A 26 0.76 -42.53 -7.51
CA GLU A 26 0.84 -43.21 -8.81
C GLU A 26 0.74 -44.74 -8.69
N HIS A 27 1.33 -45.32 -7.63
CA HIS A 27 1.26 -46.75 -7.36
C HIS A 27 -0.14 -47.20 -6.94
N TYR A 28 -0.81 -46.43 -6.07
CA TYR A 28 -2.12 -46.82 -5.57
C TYR A 28 -3.27 -46.50 -6.53
N ASP A 29 -3.17 -45.45 -7.34
CA ASP A 29 -4.17 -45.11 -8.37
C ASP A 29 -4.31 -46.24 -9.42
N LYS A 30 -3.18 -46.86 -9.80
CA LYS A 30 -3.15 -48.03 -10.70
C LYS A 30 -3.69 -49.33 -10.09
N ALA A 31 -3.69 -49.45 -8.76
CA ALA A 31 -4.10 -50.65 -8.03
C ALA A 31 -5.57 -50.62 -7.54
N SER A 32 -6.25 -49.47 -7.65
CA SER A 32 -7.47 -49.12 -6.90
C SER A 32 -8.80 -49.76 -7.36
N ALA A 33 -8.83 -50.81 -8.19
CA ALA A 33 -10.11 -51.30 -8.71
C ALA A 33 -10.95 -52.17 -7.73
N LYS A 34 -10.38 -52.72 -6.64
CA LYS A 34 -11.07 -53.78 -5.87
C LYS A 34 -11.07 -53.68 -4.33
N ASP A 35 -10.23 -52.86 -3.68
CA ASP A 35 -10.16 -52.78 -2.20
C ASP A 35 -10.58 -51.39 -1.67
N LYS A 36 -11.59 -51.38 -0.78
CA LYS A 36 -12.12 -50.17 -0.14
C LYS A 36 -11.08 -49.46 0.73
N LYS A 37 -10.23 -50.21 1.47
CA LYS A 37 -9.19 -49.61 2.33
C LYS A 37 -8.10 -48.94 1.50
N LEU A 38 -7.75 -49.54 0.37
CA LEU A 38 -6.77 -48.97 -0.56
C LEU A 38 -7.28 -47.68 -1.18
N LYS A 39 -8.57 -47.63 -1.56
CA LYS A 39 -9.22 -46.44 -2.09
C LYS A 39 -9.25 -45.28 -1.08
N GLU A 40 -9.51 -45.58 0.20
CA GLU A 40 -9.46 -44.59 1.28
C GLU A 40 -8.04 -44.05 1.49
N ALA A 41 -7.01 -44.90 1.41
CA ALA A 41 -5.61 -44.48 1.49
C ALA A 41 -5.20 -43.59 0.30
N VAL A 42 -5.58 -43.93 -0.94
CA VAL A 42 -5.36 -43.10 -2.14
C VAL A 42 -5.97 -41.71 -1.94
N GLN A 43 -7.22 -41.66 -1.48
CA GLN A 43 -7.95 -40.43 -1.28
C GLN A 43 -7.27 -39.54 -0.24
N PHE A 44 -6.79 -40.12 0.87
CA PHE A 44 -6.04 -39.39 1.89
C PHE A 44 -4.73 -38.81 1.34
N VAL A 45 -3.94 -39.62 0.63
CA VAL A 45 -2.67 -39.17 0.01
C VAL A 45 -2.93 -38.04 -1.00
N LYS A 46 -3.95 -38.17 -1.83
CA LYS A 46 -4.38 -37.13 -2.77
C LYS A 46 -4.71 -35.81 -2.06
N GLN A 47 -5.51 -35.86 -1.00
CA GLN A 47 -5.83 -34.67 -0.22
C GLN A 47 -4.58 -33.98 0.37
N LYS A 48 -3.60 -34.75 0.85
CA LYS A 48 -2.34 -34.19 1.35
C LYS A 48 -1.50 -33.56 0.24
N LEU A 49 -1.43 -34.20 -0.93
CA LEU A 49 -0.75 -33.64 -2.10
C LEU A 49 -1.40 -32.33 -2.56
N ASP A 50 -2.72 -32.29 -2.66
CA ASP A 50 -3.46 -31.09 -3.07
C ASP A 50 -3.28 -29.96 -2.04
N SER A 51 -3.31 -30.27 -0.74
CA SER A 51 -3.04 -29.30 0.32
C SER A 51 -1.63 -28.72 0.23
N ALA A 52 -0.63 -29.57 -0.06
CA ALA A 52 0.76 -29.13 -0.22
C ALA A 52 0.93 -28.24 -1.46
N LYS A 53 0.33 -28.60 -2.59
CA LYS A 53 0.35 -27.77 -3.81
C LYS A 53 -0.29 -26.41 -3.56
N TRP A 54 -1.48 -26.39 -2.98
CA TRP A 54 -2.17 -25.16 -2.63
C TRP A 54 -1.33 -24.25 -1.73
N PHE A 55 -0.65 -24.82 -0.72
CA PHE A 55 0.21 -24.05 0.17
C PHE A 55 1.41 -23.41 -0.57
N ILE A 56 2.05 -24.16 -1.46
CA ILE A 56 3.15 -23.66 -2.30
C ILE A 56 2.66 -22.52 -3.19
N ASP A 57 1.50 -22.69 -3.83
CA ASP A 57 0.91 -21.67 -4.70
C ASP A 57 0.51 -20.42 -3.93
N ALA A 58 -0.04 -20.57 -2.72
CA ALA A 58 -0.35 -19.44 -1.83
C ALA A 58 0.90 -18.64 -1.45
N ILE A 59 2.04 -19.31 -1.22
CA ILE A 59 3.32 -18.64 -0.93
C ILE A 59 3.81 -17.87 -2.16
N LYS A 60 3.76 -18.48 -3.35
CA LYS A 60 4.11 -17.82 -4.61
C LYS A 60 3.24 -16.58 -4.86
N GLN A 61 1.93 -16.71 -4.67
CA GLN A 61 0.99 -15.61 -4.82
C GLN A 61 1.32 -14.48 -3.83
N ARG A 62 1.61 -14.80 -2.56
CA ARG A 62 2.02 -13.81 -1.57
C ARG A 62 3.30 -13.07 -1.96
N GLN A 63 4.31 -13.77 -2.48
CA GLN A 63 5.54 -13.17 -2.97
C GLN A 63 5.28 -12.25 -4.18
N GLN A 64 4.46 -12.72 -5.12
CA GLN A 64 4.08 -11.94 -6.29
C GLN A 64 3.33 -10.67 -5.91
N THR A 65 2.37 -10.75 -4.98
CA THR A 65 1.66 -9.59 -4.44
C THR A 65 2.62 -8.57 -3.84
N LEU A 66 3.56 -9.01 -3.00
CA LEU A 66 4.57 -8.12 -2.41
C LEU A 66 5.42 -7.42 -3.49
N LEU A 67 5.89 -8.17 -4.48
CA LEU A 67 6.67 -7.62 -5.59
C LEU A 67 5.87 -6.62 -6.43
N LYS A 68 4.61 -6.94 -6.76
CA LYS A 68 3.70 -6.04 -7.49
C LYS A 68 3.48 -4.74 -6.71
N THR A 69 3.14 -4.85 -5.42
CA THR A 69 2.93 -3.69 -4.54
C THR A 69 4.18 -2.81 -4.45
N MET A 70 5.35 -3.40 -4.18
CA MET A 70 6.57 -2.62 -4.03
C MET A 70 7.06 -2.04 -5.36
N ASN A 71 6.92 -2.74 -6.48
CA ASN A 71 7.21 -2.17 -7.81
C ASN A 71 6.30 -0.97 -8.10
N ALA A 72 5.00 -1.09 -7.82
CA ALA A 72 4.06 0.01 -8.01
C ALA A 72 4.43 1.23 -7.16
N ILE A 73 4.79 1.03 -5.89
CA ILE A 73 5.29 2.09 -4.99
C ILE A 73 6.57 2.71 -5.56
N MET A 74 7.54 1.89 -5.96
CA MET A 74 8.83 2.32 -6.50
C MET A 74 8.66 3.18 -7.75
N HIS A 75 7.79 2.78 -8.67
CA HIS A 75 7.48 3.55 -9.88
C HIS A 75 6.68 4.82 -9.58
N TYR A 76 5.76 4.78 -8.62
CA TYR A 76 5.01 5.97 -8.22
C TYR A 76 5.94 7.03 -7.59
N GLN A 77 6.89 6.58 -6.76
CA GLN A 77 7.88 7.39 -6.05
C GLN A 77 9.24 7.42 -6.73
N TYR A 78 9.27 7.33 -8.06
CA TYR A 78 10.49 7.12 -8.83
C TYR A 78 11.59 8.15 -8.53
N GLU A 79 11.25 9.45 -8.48
CA GLU A 79 12.21 10.51 -8.18
C GLU A 79 12.80 10.38 -6.76
N TYR A 80 11.97 10.04 -5.77
CA TYR A 80 12.42 9.82 -4.39
C TYR A 80 13.40 8.64 -4.31
N PHE A 81 13.09 7.49 -4.92
CA PHE A 81 13.98 6.32 -4.89
C PHE A 81 15.29 6.53 -5.66
N LEU A 82 15.36 7.50 -6.58
CA LEU A 82 16.61 7.86 -7.27
C LEU A 82 17.48 8.87 -6.52
N THR A 83 16.88 9.75 -5.72
CA THR A 83 17.57 10.93 -5.16
C THR A 83 17.67 10.93 -3.64
N ALA A 84 16.87 10.10 -2.97
CA ALA A 84 16.62 10.15 -1.53
C ALA A 84 16.04 11.49 -1.02
N ASP A 85 15.67 12.42 -1.91
CA ASP A 85 15.11 13.72 -1.51
C ASP A 85 13.65 13.57 -1.09
N GLU A 86 13.37 13.74 0.19
CA GLU A 86 12.02 13.68 0.74
C GLU A 86 11.06 14.69 0.09
N ARG A 87 11.56 15.81 -0.45
CA ARG A 87 10.76 16.81 -1.16
C ARG A 87 10.23 16.28 -2.50
N LYS A 88 10.87 15.23 -3.03
CA LYS A 88 10.46 14.52 -4.25
C LYS A 88 9.48 13.38 -3.96
N MET A 89 9.15 13.13 -2.70
CA MET A 89 8.11 12.18 -2.34
C MET A 89 6.74 12.71 -2.75
N ARG A 90 6.07 11.99 -3.65
CA ARG A 90 4.72 12.33 -4.10
C ARG A 90 3.70 11.90 -3.04
N PRO A 91 2.65 12.69 -2.77
CA PRO A 91 1.51 12.21 -2.01
C PRO A 91 0.93 10.95 -2.66
N MET A 92 0.72 9.91 -1.85
CA MET A 92 0.28 8.58 -2.31
C MET A 92 -0.61 7.95 -1.24
N ILE A 93 -1.78 7.48 -1.61
CA ILE A 93 -2.70 6.74 -0.74
C ILE A 93 -2.73 5.26 -1.13
N LEU A 94 -3.35 4.42 -0.30
CA LEU A 94 -3.39 2.98 -0.57
C LEU A 94 -4.16 2.66 -1.85
N LYS A 95 -5.20 3.44 -2.17
CA LYS A 95 -6.02 3.30 -3.38
C LYS A 95 -5.17 3.43 -4.66
N ASP A 96 -4.26 4.40 -4.73
CA ASP A 96 -3.39 4.61 -5.91
C ASP A 96 -2.62 3.34 -6.31
N ILE A 97 -2.16 2.59 -5.31
CA ILE A 97 -1.41 1.36 -5.54
C ILE A 97 -2.34 0.17 -5.76
N ALA A 98 -3.44 0.10 -5.01
CA ALA A 98 -4.47 -0.92 -5.15
C ALA A 98 -5.04 -0.97 -6.58
N ASP A 99 -5.46 0.18 -7.10
CA ASP A 99 -6.01 0.31 -8.46
C ASP A 99 -4.94 -0.03 -9.51
N LYS A 100 -3.69 0.38 -9.29
CA LYS A 100 -2.57 0.12 -10.22
C LYS A 100 -2.20 -1.36 -10.36
N ILE A 101 -2.42 -2.16 -9.32
CA ILE A 101 -2.08 -3.59 -9.34
C ILE A 101 -3.31 -4.51 -9.37
N ASP A 102 -4.51 -3.92 -9.52
CA ASP A 102 -5.81 -4.61 -9.53
C ASP A 102 -6.01 -5.49 -8.30
N MET A 103 -5.93 -4.89 -7.11
CA MET A 103 -6.09 -5.58 -5.83
C MET A 103 -6.88 -4.74 -4.83
N ASP A 104 -7.51 -5.42 -3.86
CA ASP A 104 -8.18 -4.73 -2.77
C ASP A 104 -7.22 -3.86 -1.93
N ILE A 105 -7.70 -2.69 -1.53
CA ILE A 105 -7.01 -1.77 -0.60
C ILE A 105 -6.58 -2.51 0.68
N SER A 106 -7.41 -3.43 1.18
CA SER A 106 -7.11 -4.21 2.39
C SER A 106 -5.89 -5.12 2.20
N THR A 107 -5.68 -5.65 0.99
CA THR A 107 -4.54 -6.51 0.67
C THR A 107 -3.25 -5.68 0.61
N VAL A 108 -3.28 -4.53 -0.08
CA VAL A 108 -2.14 -3.59 -0.11
C VAL A 108 -1.81 -3.09 1.29
N SER A 109 -2.83 -2.77 2.09
CA SER A 109 -2.67 -2.33 3.49
C SER A 109 -1.94 -3.37 4.33
N ARG A 110 -2.32 -4.65 4.26
CA ARG A 110 -1.64 -5.73 5.00
C ARG A 110 -0.17 -5.86 4.61
N VAL A 111 0.15 -5.72 3.32
CA VAL A 111 1.53 -5.72 2.83
C VAL A 111 2.29 -4.51 3.38
N ALA A 112 1.76 -3.30 3.19
CA ALA A 112 2.41 -2.05 3.56
C ALA A 112 2.73 -1.96 5.07
N ASN A 113 1.81 -2.44 5.93
CA ASN A 113 1.97 -2.37 7.38
C ASN A 113 2.95 -3.38 7.98
N SER A 114 3.40 -4.39 7.22
CA SER A 114 4.17 -5.51 7.77
C SER A 114 5.47 -5.83 7.02
N LYS A 115 5.79 -5.04 6.00
CA LYS A 115 6.95 -5.27 5.13
C LYS A 115 7.81 -4.03 5.08
N TYR A 116 9.10 -4.28 4.93
CA TYR A 116 10.13 -3.26 4.85
C TYR A 116 10.85 -3.39 3.51
N VAL A 117 11.32 -2.27 3.00
CA VAL A 117 12.22 -2.20 1.85
C VAL A 117 13.55 -1.65 2.33
N GLN A 118 14.63 -2.32 1.93
CA GLN A 118 15.98 -1.81 2.10
C GLN A 118 16.36 -1.05 0.83
N THR A 119 16.87 0.16 1.00
CA THR A 119 17.38 1.05 -0.05
C THR A 119 18.83 1.42 0.26
N GLU A 120 19.51 2.12 -0.64
CA GLU A 120 20.89 2.60 -0.42
C GLU A 120 21.00 3.58 0.75
N PHE A 121 19.92 4.28 1.08
CA PHE A 121 19.87 5.32 2.10
C PHE A 121 19.07 4.90 3.35
N GLY A 122 18.75 3.61 3.50
CA GLY A 122 18.15 3.09 4.72
C GLY A 122 17.08 2.02 4.48
N THR A 123 16.51 1.53 5.59
CA THR A 123 15.41 0.56 5.58
C THR A 123 14.13 1.22 6.05
N PHE A 124 13.07 1.11 5.26
CA PHE A 124 11.82 1.82 5.49
C PHE A 124 10.64 0.85 5.54
N LEU A 125 9.72 1.09 6.45
CA LEU A 125 8.42 0.42 6.47
C LEU A 125 7.65 0.87 5.22
N LEU A 126 7.09 -0.06 4.44
CA LEU A 126 6.37 0.31 3.20
C LEU A 126 5.24 1.31 3.48
N LYS A 127 4.58 1.21 4.64
CA LYS A 127 3.53 2.14 5.08
C LYS A 127 3.97 3.60 5.13
N SER A 128 5.26 3.90 5.38
CA SER A 128 5.74 5.29 5.50
C SER A 128 5.70 6.08 4.19
N PHE A 129 5.60 5.39 3.04
CA PHE A 129 5.43 6.03 1.74
C PHE A 129 4.00 6.51 1.49
N PHE A 130 3.05 6.11 2.32
CA PHE A 130 1.64 6.47 2.17
C PHE A 130 1.23 7.61 3.10
N SER A 131 0.53 8.57 2.54
CA SER A 131 -0.24 9.59 3.27
C SER A 131 -1.62 9.07 3.68
N GLU A 132 -2.30 9.78 4.59
CA GLU A 132 -3.69 9.48 4.92
C GLU A 132 -4.60 9.91 3.76
N ALA A 133 -5.69 9.16 3.58
CA ALA A 133 -6.72 9.46 2.59
C ALA A 133 -7.83 10.36 3.18
N ILE A 134 -8.41 11.20 2.32
CA ILE A 134 -9.57 12.05 2.57
C ILE A 134 -10.56 11.79 1.43
N GLN A 135 -11.85 11.71 1.72
CA GLN A 135 -12.87 11.58 0.67
C GLN A 135 -13.28 12.94 0.10
N THR A 136 -13.40 13.01 -1.22
CA THR A 136 -13.95 14.14 -1.99
C THR A 136 -15.46 13.97 -2.21
N GLU A 137 -16.15 15.00 -2.71
CA GLU A 137 -17.60 14.92 -3.01
C GLU A 137 -17.93 13.88 -4.09
N ASN A 138 -16.98 13.60 -4.98
CA ASN A 138 -17.12 12.62 -6.04
C ASN A 138 -16.86 11.17 -5.55
N GLY A 139 -16.57 10.99 -4.25
CA GLY A 139 -16.20 9.70 -3.68
C GLY A 139 -14.77 9.27 -3.98
N GLU A 140 -13.96 10.13 -4.61
CA GLU A 140 -12.53 9.88 -4.81
C GLU A 140 -11.76 10.12 -3.52
N GLU A 141 -10.74 9.28 -3.27
CA GLU A 141 -9.84 9.43 -2.13
C GLU A 141 -8.62 10.24 -2.57
N VAL A 142 -8.25 11.25 -1.79
CA VAL A 142 -7.10 12.13 -2.04
C VAL A 142 -6.21 12.23 -0.81
N SER A 143 -4.96 12.67 -0.99
CA SER A 143 -3.98 12.72 0.11
C SER A 143 -4.19 13.90 1.06
N ASN A 144 -4.07 13.66 2.36
CA ASN A 144 -4.01 14.74 3.35
C ASN A 144 -2.80 15.68 3.18
N LYS A 145 -1.69 15.20 2.61
CA LYS A 145 -0.50 16.03 2.33
C LYS A 145 -0.79 17.03 1.21
N GLU A 146 -1.59 16.63 0.24
CA GLU A 146 -2.02 17.50 -0.86
C GLU A 146 -2.91 18.64 -0.34
N VAL A 147 -3.88 18.32 0.51
CA VAL A 147 -4.71 19.32 1.18
C VAL A 147 -3.88 20.30 2.02
N LYS A 148 -2.91 19.79 2.79
CA LYS A 148 -2.00 20.63 3.57
C LYS A 148 -1.20 21.59 2.69
N LYS A 149 -0.69 21.11 1.56
CA LYS A 149 0.03 21.94 0.60
C LYS A 149 -0.85 23.06 0.03
N ILE A 150 -2.10 22.73 -0.34
CA ILE A 150 -3.07 23.74 -0.80
C ILE A 150 -3.31 24.80 0.27
N LEU A 151 -3.47 24.40 1.54
CA LEU A 151 -3.64 25.33 2.65
C LEU A 151 -2.41 26.23 2.83
N GLU A 152 -1.20 25.66 2.77
CA GLU A 152 0.05 26.40 2.86
C GLU A 152 0.17 27.43 1.73
N ASP A 153 -0.12 27.03 0.48
CA ASP A 153 -0.11 27.94 -0.67
C ASP A 153 -1.16 29.06 -0.53
N CYS A 154 -2.37 28.74 -0.05
CA CYS A 154 -3.42 29.74 0.16
C CYS A 154 -3.05 30.75 1.25
N ILE A 155 -2.45 30.29 2.36
CA ILE A 155 -2.05 31.16 3.48
C ILE A 155 -0.77 31.93 3.14
N GLY A 156 0.15 31.34 2.37
CA GLY A 156 1.36 31.99 1.89
C GLY A 156 1.04 33.17 0.96
N ASN A 157 0.01 33.04 0.14
CA ASN A 157 -0.44 34.08 -0.80
C ASN A 157 -1.60 34.95 -0.27
N GLU A 158 -1.92 34.87 1.03
CA GLU A 158 -3.04 35.64 1.60
C GLU A 158 -2.72 37.13 1.75
N ASP A 159 -3.74 37.99 1.68
CA ASP A 159 -3.61 39.39 2.08
C ASP A 159 -3.43 39.47 3.61
N LYS A 160 -2.25 39.94 4.06
CA LYS A 160 -1.93 40.06 5.49
C LYS A 160 -2.77 41.10 6.23
N ARG A 161 -3.42 42.04 5.52
CA ARG A 161 -4.39 42.95 6.14
C ARG A 161 -5.74 42.28 6.39
N LYS A 162 -6.05 41.22 5.65
CA LYS A 162 -7.27 40.42 5.79
C LYS A 162 -6.98 38.92 5.64
N PRO A 163 -6.28 38.30 6.62
CA PRO A 163 -5.90 36.89 6.54
C PRO A 163 -7.10 35.96 6.39
N LEU A 164 -6.90 34.83 5.71
CA LEU A 164 -7.95 33.87 5.44
C LEU A 164 -8.32 33.09 6.72
N ALA A 165 -9.57 33.24 7.17
CA ALA A 165 -10.10 32.43 8.26
C ALA A 165 -10.26 30.96 7.85
N ASP A 166 -10.23 30.04 8.82
CA ASP A 166 -10.41 28.59 8.59
C ASP A 166 -11.70 28.29 7.81
N GLU A 167 -12.74 29.10 7.99
CA GLU A 167 -14.00 29.02 7.25
C GLU A 167 -13.82 29.35 5.75
N LYS A 168 -13.10 30.42 5.43
CA LYS A 168 -12.78 30.77 4.04
C LYS A 168 -11.85 29.75 3.38
N LEU A 169 -10.88 29.23 4.13
CA LEU A 169 -10.01 28.14 3.67
C LEU A 169 -10.80 26.86 3.36
N THR A 170 -11.84 26.58 4.17
CA THR A 170 -12.76 25.46 3.94
C THR A 170 -13.52 25.64 2.63
N GLU A 171 -14.04 26.84 2.37
CA GLU A 171 -14.73 27.17 1.11
C GLU A 171 -13.81 27.00 -0.10
N ILE A 172 -12.58 27.53 -0.05
CA ILE A 172 -11.60 27.40 -1.15
C ILE A 172 -11.30 25.93 -1.44
N LEU A 173 -11.14 25.11 -0.41
CA LEU A 173 -10.92 23.67 -0.58
C LEU A 173 -12.14 22.98 -1.18
N LYS A 174 -13.34 23.36 -0.75
CA LYS A 174 -14.60 22.84 -1.31
C LYS A 174 -14.76 23.21 -2.79
N GLU A 175 -14.43 24.44 -3.18
CA GLU A 175 -14.42 24.89 -4.57
C GLU A 175 -13.44 24.08 -5.45
N ARG A 176 -12.38 23.55 -4.84
CA ARG A 176 -11.42 22.65 -5.50
C ARG A 176 -11.81 21.16 -5.41
N GLY A 177 -13.00 20.84 -4.91
CA GLY A 177 -13.53 19.47 -4.79
C GLY A 177 -13.17 18.73 -3.49
N TYR A 178 -12.45 19.38 -2.56
CA TYR A 178 -12.06 18.80 -1.27
C TYR A 178 -13.09 19.17 -0.19
N ASN A 179 -14.09 18.33 0.01
CA ASN A 179 -15.09 18.54 1.06
C ASN A 179 -14.57 18.10 2.43
N ILE A 180 -13.93 19.02 3.13
CA ILE A 180 -13.44 18.79 4.48
C ILE A 180 -14.10 19.73 5.48
N ALA A 181 -14.37 19.23 6.68
CA ALA A 181 -14.94 20.06 7.73
C ALA A 181 -13.96 21.14 8.19
N ARG A 182 -14.49 22.31 8.60
CA ARG A 182 -13.68 23.40 9.20
C ARG A 182 -12.78 22.94 10.34
N ARG A 183 -13.25 22.00 11.18
CA ARG A 183 -12.45 21.41 12.28
C ARG A 183 -11.22 20.66 11.75
N THR A 184 -11.33 20.01 10.58
CA THR A 184 -10.22 19.33 9.91
C THR A 184 -9.22 20.34 9.35
N VAL A 185 -9.69 21.43 8.75
CA VAL A 185 -8.82 22.56 8.32
C VAL A 185 -8.04 23.12 9.50
N ALA A 186 -8.72 23.40 10.62
CA ALA A 186 -8.08 23.90 11.83
C ALA A 186 -7.01 22.94 12.36
N LYS A 187 -7.33 21.63 12.43
CA LYS A 187 -6.38 20.57 12.82
C LYS A 187 -5.16 20.53 11.90
N TYR A 188 -5.34 20.61 10.58
CA TYR A 188 -4.23 20.61 9.64
C TYR A 188 -3.38 21.88 9.75
N ARG A 189 -4.01 23.05 9.90
CA ARG A 189 -3.32 24.32 10.16
C ARG A 189 -2.45 24.24 11.42
N GLU A 190 -2.99 23.69 12.51
CA GLU A 190 -2.26 23.49 13.77
C GLU A 190 -1.10 22.51 13.61
N GLN A 191 -1.28 21.40 12.89
CA GLN A 191 -0.19 20.47 12.58
C GLN A 191 0.94 21.10 11.75
N MET A 192 0.64 22.15 11.00
CA MET A 192 1.61 22.95 10.24
C MET A 192 2.17 24.14 11.05
N ASN A 193 1.82 24.26 12.34
CA ASN A 193 2.20 25.36 13.22
C ASN A 193 1.79 26.76 12.71
N ILE A 194 0.73 26.84 11.90
CA ILE A 194 0.24 28.12 11.39
C ILE A 194 -0.77 28.70 12.38
N PRO A 195 -0.61 29.93 12.88
CA PRO A 195 -1.54 30.50 13.85
C PRO A 195 -2.88 30.89 13.20
N VAL A 196 -3.92 31.12 14.01
CA VAL A 196 -5.25 31.54 13.53
C VAL A 196 -5.19 32.87 12.78
N ALA A 197 -6.13 33.12 11.87
CA ALA A 197 -6.16 34.32 11.02
C ALA A 197 -5.96 35.65 11.78
N ARG A 198 -6.56 35.79 12.97
CA ARG A 198 -6.40 37.01 13.81
C ARG A 198 -4.94 37.30 14.17
N LEU A 199 -4.13 36.27 14.36
CA LEU A 199 -2.72 36.38 14.73
C LEU A 199 -1.79 36.51 13.52
N ARG A 200 -2.31 36.32 12.30
CA ARG A 200 -1.56 36.50 11.04
C ARG A 200 -1.78 37.89 10.43
N LYS A 201 -2.55 38.75 11.10
CA LYS A 201 -2.91 40.07 10.58
C LYS A 201 -1.78 41.06 10.83
N GLU A 202 -1.33 41.72 9.77
CA GLU A 202 -0.34 42.81 9.80
C GLU A 202 -1.05 44.13 9.45
N LEU A 203 -0.58 45.24 10.03
CA LEU A 203 -1.15 46.59 9.85
C LEU A 203 -0.59 47.28 8.60
#